data_AF-A0A221W324-F1
#
_entry.id   AF-A0A221W324-F1
#
_cell.length_a   1.000
_cell.length_b   1.000
_cell.length_c   1.000
_cell.angle_alpha   90.00
_cell.angle_beta   90.00
_cell.angle_gamma   90.00
#
_symmetry.space_group_name_H-M   'P 1'
#
loop_
_entity.id
_entity.type
_entity.pdbx_description
1 polymer ?
#
loop_
_entity_poly.entity_id
_entity_poly.type
_entity_poly.pdbx_seq_one_letter_code
_entity_poly.pdbx_strand_id
1 'polypeptide(L)' 'MGPELLDWCTTTITGLEIAEHPLVAGHHTPEDQPDAIAASLAAWLDRHDLR' A
#
# COMPACT_ATOMS: atom_id res chain seq x y z
N MET A 1 11.01 -2.92 8.95
CA MET A 1 10.46 -3.96 8.06
C MET A 1 11.20 -3.85 6.73
N GLY A 2 11.60 -4.97 6.13
CA GLY A 2 12.51 -4.98 4.96
C GLY A 2 11.93 -5.75 3.76
N PRO A 3 12.68 -5.82 2.64
CA PRO A 3 12.21 -6.41 1.37
C PRO A 3 11.73 -7.85 1.47
N GLU A 4 12.33 -8.66 2.36
CA GLU A 4 11.95 -10.06 2.56
C GLU A 4 10.51 -10.22 3.07
N LEU A 5 10.02 -9.28 3.88
CA LEU A 5 8.64 -9.31 4.34
C LEU A 5 7.66 -9.03 3.19
N LEU A 6 8.03 -8.12 2.29
CA LEU A 6 7.23 -7.81 1.11
C LEU A 6 7.15 -9.04 0.18
N ASP A 7 8.28 -9.71 -0.05
CA ASP A 7 8.35 -10.94 -0.85
C ASP A 7 7.55 -12.09 -0.24
N TRP A 8 7.62 -12.25 1.09
CA TRP A 8 6.78 -13.24 1.77
C TRP A 8 5.28 -12.94 1.60
N CYS A 9 4.89 -11.66 1.71
CA CYS A 9 3.50 -11.24 1.50
C CYS A 9 3.02 -11.49 0.06
N THR A 10 3.83 -11.14 -0.95
CA THR A 10 3.48 -11.31 -2.37
C THR A 10 3.29 -12.77 -2.74
N THR A 11 4.06 -13.67 -2.13
CA THR A 11 4.03 -15.10 -2.42
C THR A 11 2.97 -15.87 -1.63
N THR A 12 2.55 -15.35 -0.47
CA THR A 12 1.70 -16.10 0.47
C THR A 12 0.26 -15.56 0.56
N ILE A 13 0.02 -14.26 0.32
CA ILE A 13 -1.29 -13.65 0.51
C ILE A 13 -2.06 -13.62 -0.83
N THR A 14 -3.14 -14.40 -0.90
CA THR A 14 -4.02 -14.42 -2.09
C THR A 14 -4.81 -13.12 -2.22
N GLY A 15 -4.89 -12.58 -3.44
CA GLY A 15 -5.63 -11.35 -3.72
C GLY A 15 -4.93 -10.07 -3.26
N LEU A 16 -3.64 -10.14 -2.90
CA LEU A 16 -2.85 -8.98 -2.52
C LEU A 16 -2.50 -8.11 -3.73
N GLU A 17 -2.74 -6.80 -3.61
CA GLU A 17 -2.21 -5.76 -4.49
C GLU A 17 -1.25 -4.86 -3.73
N ILE A 18 -0.17 -4.42 -4.38
CA ILE A 18 0.84 -3.54 -3.78
C ILE A 18 0.87 -2.22 -4.54
N ALA A 19 0.80 -1.12 -3.79
CA ALA A 19 1.03 0.23 -4.29
C ALA A 19 2.39 0.73 -3.77
N GLU A 20 3.32 0.95 -4.68
CA GLU A 20 4.66 1.46 -4.36
C GLU A 20 4.72 2.98 -4.50
N HIS A 21 5.49 3.63 -3.61
CA HIS A 21 5.66 5.08 -3.59
C HIS A 21 7.14 5.45 -3.47
N PRO A 22 7.65 6.43 -4.23
CA PRO A 22 8.99 6.98 -4.06
C PRO A 22 9.02 8.02 -2.90
N LEU A 23 8.43 7.67 -1.76
CA LEU A 23 8.33 8.51 -0.57
C LEU A 23 9.05 7.86 0.62
N VAL A 24 9.48 8.68 1.58
CA VAL A 24 10.05 8.16 2.83
C VAL A 24 8.93 7.50 3.65
N ALA A 25 9.14 6.24 4.01
CA ALA A 25 8.24 5.48 4.87
C ALA A 25 8.91 5.20 6.23
N GLY A 26 8.18 5.45 7.31
CA GLY A 26 8.58 5.21 8.70
C GLY A 26 7.45 4.59 9.53
N HIS A 27 7.64 4.51 10.84
CA HIS A 27 6.60 3.98 11.75
C HIS A 27 5.30 4.78 11.66
N HIS A 28 5.42 6.10 11.46
CA HIS A 28 4.30 7.04 11.39
C HIS A 28 3.96 7.43 9.93
N THR A 29 4.19 6.54 8.96
CA THR A 29 3.80 6.80 7.55
C THR A 29 2.34 7.25 7.41
N PRO A 30 1.36 6.72 8.17
CA PRO A 30 0.00 7.22 8.13
C PRO A 30 -0.16 8.71 8.50
N GLU A 31 0.62 9.19 9.47
CA GLU A 31 0.63 10.59 9.90
C GLU A 31 1.49 11.49 8.99
N ASP A 32 2.58 10.96 8.46
CA ASP A 32 3.52 11.68 7.60
C ASP A 32 3.02 11.79 6.15
N GLN A 33 2.31 10.78 5.64
CA GLN A 33 1.85 10.67 4.25
C GLN A 33 0.36 10.29 4.11
N PRO A 34 -0.57 10.97 4.82
CA PRO A 34 -1.99 10.60 4.83
C PRO A 34 -2.62 10.69 3.43
N ASP A 35 -2.27 11.72 2.65
CA ASP A 35 -2.84 11.95 1.33
C ASP A 35 -2.40 10.90 0.30
N ALA A 36 -1.14 10.44 0.38
CA ALA A 36 -0.64 9.40 -0.52
C ALA A 36 -1.35 8.05 -0.28
N ILE A 37 -1.62 7.74 0.99
CA ILE A 37 -2.40 6.55 1.38
C ILE A 37 -3.84 6.70 0.91
N ALA A 38 -4.48 7.84 1.17
CA ALA A 38 -5.86 8.11 0.76
C ALA A 38 -6.03 8.01 -0.76
N ALA A 39 -5.10 8.58 -1.53
CA ALA A 39 -5.11 8.49 -3.00
C ALA A 39 -4.97 7.05 -3.49
N SER A 40 -4.08 6.26 -2.88
CA SER A 40 -3.87 4.85 -3.24
C SER A 40 -5.11 4.01 -2.96
N LEU A 41 -5.75 4.23 -1.80
CA LEU A 41 -6.98 3.54 -1.42
C LEU A 41 -8.14 3.93 -2.33
N ALA A 42 -8.32 5.22 -2.62
CA ALA A 42 -9.33 5.71 -3.54
C ALA A 42 -9.18 5.10 -4.94
N ALA A 43 -7.96 5.07 -5.47
CA ALA A 43 -7.68 4.44 -6.76
C ALA A 43 -7.94 2.94 -6.75
N TRP A 44 -7.69 2.25 -5.63
CA TRP A 44 -8.04 0.84 -5.48
C TRP A 44 -9.55 0.64 -5.47
N LEU A 45 -10.31 1.43 -4.70
CA LEU A 45 -11.77 1.37 -4.68
C LEU A 45 -12.38 1.58 -6.08
N ASP A 46 -11.89 2.56 -6.83
CA ASP A 46 -12.37 2.83 -8.20
C ASP A 46 -12.11 1.65 -9.15
N ARG A 47 -10.94 0.99 -9.06
CA ARG A 47 -10.62 -0.18 -9.90
C ARG A 47 -11.51 -1.38 -9.60
N HIS A 48 -12.04 -1.47 -8.39
CA HIS A 48 -12.88 -2.58 -7.93
C HIS A 48 -14.37 -2.24 -7.91
N ASP A 49 -14.78 -1.08 -8.44
CA ASP A 49 -16.17 -0.62 -8.48
C ASP A 49 -16.82 -0.58 -7.07
N LEU A 50 -16.04 -0.13 -6.08
CA LEU A 50 -16.44 -0.03 -4.67
C LEU A 50 -16.74 1.41 -4.24
N ARG A 51 -16.69 2.36 -5.18
CA ARG A 51 -16.94 3.80 -4.97
C ARG A 51 -17.68 4.40 -6.15
#